data_AF-A0A7K3LSJ8-F1
#
_entry.id   AF-A0A7K3LSJ8-F1
#
_cell.length_a   1.000
_cell.length_b   1.000
_cell.length_c   1.000
_cell.angle_alpha   90.00
_cell.angle_beta   90.00
_cell.angle_gamma   90.00
#
_symmetry.space_group_name_H-M   'P 1'
#
loop_
_entity.id
_entity.type
_entity.pdbx_description
1 polymer ?
#
loop_
_entity_poly.entity_id
_entity_poly.type
_entity_poly.pdbx_seq_one_letter_code
_entity_poly.pdbx_strand_id
1 'polypeptide(L)'
;MTLRRRLLGVALGAVVALLLGGCAIFADDPEPTNRCVRTGTVEGSGQAPTDVDPTLWKSTFVDTFDRCDLGSRWSTYSGRPGGNPVGHWDKTMVSVGDGVLTLSGKRTSAGWVTGGVSNFPVTQQYGRWEIRMRAERSADLSYHMLLWPQNEQWPPEIDFAESVASERDAMSAFVHWKADGSNEKAHADLTGDFAEWHTVGAEWLPGLIRYLHNGKVWAEVRTADMVPSTPMWLGLQVEAGACERRADWGLNPCNDHEPRPERAEVEIDWVAVYEPVDDEKAFLTAGYGKPTPGAVQIK
;
A
#
# COMPACT_ATOMS: atom_id res chain seq x y z
N MET A 1 69.69 -32.58 -48.38
CA MET A 1 69.83 -31.50 -47.38
C MET A 1 68.82 -31.77 -46.27
N THR A 2 69.24 -32.55 -45.26
CA THR A 2 69.62 -32.11 -43.89
C THR A 2 68.39 -31.87 -43.00
N LEU A 3 68.04 -32.87 -42.16
CA LEU A 3 68.36 -32.97 -40.70
C LEU A 3 67.40 -32.10 -39.86
N ARG A 4 66.84 -32.48 -38.69
CA ARG A 4 67.15 -33.52 -37.71
C ARG A 4 66.01 -33.55 -36.67
N ARG A 5 65.65 -34.72 -36.14
CA ARG A 5 64.93 -34.88 -34.86
C ARG A 5 65.83 -34.44 -33.69
N ARG A 6 65.27 -33.79 -32.67
CA ARG A 6 65.73 -33.88 -31.27
C ARG A 6 64.54 -33.79 -30.30
N LEU A 7 64.50 -34.76 -29.38
CA LEU A 7 63.68 -34.79 -28.17
C LEU A 7 64.30 -33.91 -27.08
N LEU A 8 63.48 -33.20 -26.32
CA LEU A 8 63.62 -32.84 -24.89
C LEU A 8 62.21 -32.43 -24.46
N GLY A 9 61.65 -32.74 -23.30
CA GLY A 9 62.11 -33.29 -22.03
C GLY A 9 61.04 -32.88 -21.02
N VAL A 10 60.57 -33.80 -20.19
CA VAL A 10 59.48 -33.60 -19.22
C VAL A 10 59.91 -32.62 -18.13
N ALA A 11 59.04 -31.67 -17.77
CA ALA A 11 59.04 -31.04 -16.46
C ALA A 11 57.59 -30.80 -16.02
N LEU A 12 57.12 -31.64 -15.09
CA LEU A 12 55.89 -31.45 -14.33
C LEU A 12 56.05 -30.20 -13.45
N GLY A 13 55.41 -29.10 -13.83
CA GLY A 13 55.25 -27.93 -12.96
C GLY A 13 53.92 -28.03 -12.24
N ALA A 14 53.96 -28.28 -10.93
CA ALA A 14 52.80 -28.21 -10.06
C ALA A 14 52.21 -26.79 -10.06
N VAL A 15 51.02 -26.61 -10.61
CA VAL A 15 50.23 -25.38 -10.42
C VAL A 15 49.49 -25.52 -9.10
N VAL A 16 50.01 -24.84 -8.08
CA VAL A 16 49.25 -24.55 -6.86
C VAL A 16 48.20 -23.51 -7.24
N ALA A 17 46.95 -23.95 -7.40
CA ALA A 17 45.81 -23.05 -7.50
C ALA A 17 45.55 -22.49 -6.08
N LEU A 18 46.04 -21.27 -5.82
CA LEU A 18 45.60 -20.50 -4.66
C LEU A 18 44.14 -20.10 -4.87
N LEU A 19 43.26 -20.75 -4.11
CA LEU A 19 41.89 -20.31 -3.85
C LEU A 19 41.97 -18.98 -3.07
N LEU A 20 41.89 -17.86 -3.77
CA LEU A 20 41.49 -16.59 -3.16
C LEU A 20 39.98 -16.45 -3.37
N GLY A 21 39.24 -16.70 -2.30
CA GLY A 21 37.83 -16.36 -2.21
C GLY A 21 37.68 -14.85 -2.37
N GLY A 22 37.28 -14.43 -3.57
CA GLY A 22 36.79 -13.09 -3.81
C GLY A 22 35.41 -12.97 -3.16
N CYS A 23 35.34 -12.28 -2.02
CA CYS A 23 34.10 -11.62 -1.63
C CYS A 23 33.69 -10.73 -2.80
N ALA A 24 32.57 -11.05 -3.45
CA ALA A 24 31.90 -10.11 -4.32
C ALA A 24 31.45 -8.95 -3.43
N ILE A 25 32.24 -7.88 -3.42
CA ILE A 25 31.80 -6.58 -2.96
C ILE A 25 30.80 -6.14 -4.00
N PHE A 26 29.51 -6.31 -3.71
CA PHE A 26 28.47 -5.53 -4.37
C PHE A 26 28.82 -4.08 -4.04
N ALA A 27 29.24 -3.32 -5.05
CA ALA A 27 29.31 -1.88 -4.92
C ALA A 27 27.86 -1.43 -4.72
N ASP A 28 27.53 -0.95 -3.52
CA ASP A 28 26.31 -0.22 -3.29
C ASP A 28 26.24 0.91 -4.33
N ASP A 29 25.16 0.95 -5.12
CA ASP A 29 24.84 2.13 -5.90
C ASP A 29 24.84 3.34 -4.94
N PRO A 30 25.40 4.50 -5.33
CA PRO A 30 25.44 5.65 -4.45
C PRO A 30 24.01 6.01 -4.04
N GLU A 31 23.73 5.98 -2.73
CA GLU A 31 22.44 6.37 -2.19
C GLU A 31 22.03 7.75 -2.73
N PRO A 32 20.74 7.94 -3.07
CA PRO A 32 20.26 9.22 -3.57
C PRO A 32 20.57 10.33 -2.56
N THR A 33 21.25 11.37 -3.03
CA THR A 33 21.84 12.47 -2.24
C THR A 33 20.82 13.44 -1.61
N ASN A 34 19.54 13.06 -1.52
CA ASN A 34 18.44 13.88 -1.00
C ASN A 34 17.84 13.31 0.31
N ARG A 35 18.62 12.58 1.10
CA ARG A 35 18.21 12.23 2.47
C ARG A 35 18.20 13.49 3.32
N CYS A 36 17.02 13.90 3.78
CA CYS A 36 16.90 14.99 4.73
C CYS A 36 17.53 14.61 6.06
N VAL A 37 18.11 15.59 6.75
CA VAL A 37 18.44 15.42 8.17
C VAL A 37 17.13 15.14 8.89
N ARG A 38 16.98 13.93 9.46
CA ARG A 38 15.86 13.64 10.34
C ARG A 38 15.88 14.65 11.48
N THR A 39 14.84 15.46 11.56
CA THR A 39 14.64 16.44 12.63
C THR A 39 14.05 15.79 13.87
N GLY A 40 13.48 14.59 13.72
CA GLY A 40 12.99 13.76 14.81
C GLY A 40 12.76 12.32 14.39
N THR A 41 12.05 11.60 15.27
CA THR A 41 11.52 10.25 15.01
C THR A 41 10.04 10.29 15.35
N VAL A 42 9.18 9.89 14.42
CA VAL A 42 7.76 9.67 14.73
C VAL A 42 7.67 8.40 15.58
N GLU A 43 7.08 8.50 16.76
CA GLU A 43 7.02 7.37 17.68
C GLU A 43 6.29 6.18 17.04
N GLY A 44 6.94 5.01 17.06
CA GLY A 44 6.40 3.79 16.48
C GLY A 44 6.56 3.66 14.96
N SER A 45 7.17 4.61 14.25
CA SER A 45 7.57 4.47 12.84
C SER A 45 8.98 3.88 12.68
N GLY A 46 9.43 3.70 11.43
CA GLY A 46 10.75 3.17 11.10
C GLY A 46 10.83 1.63 11.13
N GLN A 47 9.69 0.94 11.11
CA GLN A 47 9.67 -0.51 10.95
C GLN A 47 9.95 -0.88 9.49
N ALA A 48 10.67 -1.97 9.27
CA ALA A 48 10.85 -2.49 7.92
C ALA A 48 9.51 -2.99 7.35
N PRO A 49 9.33 -2.94 6.02
CA PRO A 49 8.23 -3.64 5.35
C PRO A 49 8.14 -5.11 5.74
N THR A 50 6.92 -5.67 5.70
CA THR A 50 6.68 -7.08 5.98
C THR A 50 7.52 -7.96 5.06
N ASP A 51 8.23 -8.96 5.63
CA ASP A 51 8.88 -10.01 4.84
C ASP A 51 7.82 -10.86 4.12
N VAL A 52 7.94 -10.96 2.80
CA VAL A 52 7.06 -11.79 1.96
C VAL A 52 7.76 -13.07 1.51
N ASP A 53 6.99 -14.12 1.24
CA ASP A 53 7.53 -15.36 0.66
C ASP A 53 8.05 -15.08 -0.76
N PRO A 54 9.37 -15.15 -1.02
CA PRO A 54 9.94 -14.84 -2.32
C PRO A 54 9.59 -15.87 -3.39
N THR A 55 9.03 -17.03 -3.00
CA THR A 55 8.49 -18.01 -3.94
C THR A 55 7.08 -17.67 -4.40
N LEU A 56 6.45 -16.65 -3.82
CA LEU A 56 5.13 -16.14 -4.19
C LEU A 56 5.18 -14.70 -4.70
N TRP A 57 6.01 -13.86 -4.09
CA TRP A 57 5.98 -12.41 -4.28
C TRP A 57 7.36 -11.86 -4.61
N LYS A 58 7.43 -11.00 -5.62
CA LYS A 58 8.62 -10.24 -5.99
C LYS A 58 8.38 -8.75 -5.76
N SER A 59 9.24 -8.10 -4.97
CA SER A 59 9.13 -6.67 -4.71
C SER A 59 9.32 -5.86 -6.00
N THR A 60 8.40 -4.93 -6.27
CA THR A 60 8.44 -4.02 -7.42
C THR A 60 8.60 -2.56 -6.99
N PHE A 61 8.16 -2.22 -5.78
CA PHE A 61 8.28 -0.88 -5.24
C PHE A 61 8.27 -0.91 -3.70
N VAL A 62 9.16 -0.14 -3.10
CA VAL A 62 9.16 0.15 -1.66
C VAL A 62 9.43 1.63 -1.49
N ASP A 63 8.67 2.26 -0.61
CA ASP A 63 8.87 3.64 -0.19
C ASP A 63 8.81 3.73 1.33
N THR A 64 9.90 4.18 1.94
CA THR A 64 10.01 4.40 3.40
C THR A 64 9.99 5.89 3.75
N PHE A 65 9.70 6.75 2.77
CA PHE A 65 9.56 8.20 2.94
C PHE A 65 10.78 8.85 3.65
N ASP A 66 11.98 8.29 3.45
CA ASP A 66 13.25 8.72 4.05
C ASP A 66 13.89 9.94 3.36
N ARG A 67 13.13 10.63 2.51
CA ARG A 67 13.52 11.79 1.70
C ARG A 67 12.74 13.04 2.11
N CYS A 68 13.10 14.19 1.54
CA CYS A 68 12.50 15.50 1.88
C CYS A 68 11.22 15.84 1.10
N ASP A 69 10.90 15.08 0.07
CA ASP A 69 9.81 15.39 -0.85
C ASP A 69 9.08 14.10 -1.24
N LEU A 70 7.90 14.24 -1.85
CA LEU A 70 7.09 13.09 -2.21
C LEU A 70 7.70 12.24 -3.34
N GLY A 71 8.71 12.73 -4.06
CA GLY A 71 9.34 12.02 -5.17
C GLY A 71 8.44 11.87 -6.41
N SER A 72 9.03 11.42 -7.52
CA SER A 72 8.35 11.32 -8.82
C SER A 72 7.46 10.10 -8.98
N ARG A 73 7.44 9.19 -7.99
CA ARG A 73 6.57 7.99 -7.98
C ARG A 73 5.17 8.31 -7.45
N TRP A 74 4.93 9.55 -7.06
CA TRP A 74 3.69 9.99 -6.45
C TRP A 74 3.20 11.30 -7.08
N SER A 75 1.91 11.55 -6.99
CA SER A 75 1.29 12.85 -7.32
C SER A 75 0.29 13.23 -6.24
N THR A 76 0.27 14.50 -5.85
CA THR A 76 -0.72 15.01 -4.89
C THR A 76 -2.05 15.28 -5.57
N TYR A 77 -3.14 14.98 -4.88
CA TYR A 77 -4.48 15.35 -5.33
C TYR A 77 -4.69 16.86 -5.27
N SER A 78 -5.64 17.32 -6.08
CA SER A 78 -6.12 18.71 -6.06
C SER A 78 -7.56 18.79 -6.52
N GLY A 79 -8.28 19.80 -6.04
CA GLY A 79 -9.67 20.04 -6.43
C GLY A 79 -10.68 19.31 -5.53
N ARG A 80 -11.91 19.15 -6.00
CA ARG A 80 -13.00 18.60 -5.18
C ARG A 80 -13.10 17.09 -5.32
N PRO A 81 -13.13 16.30 -4.23
CA PRO A 81 -13.40 14.87 -4.31
C PRO A 81 -14.77 14.59 -4.94
N GLY A 82 -14.87 13.51 -5.71
CA GLY A 82 -16.12 13.08 -6.31
C GLY A 82 -17.17 12.77 -5.25
N GLY A 83 -18.39 13.28 -5.41
CA GLY A 83 -19.48 13.01 -4.46
C GLY A 83 -19.33 13.66 -3.08
N ASN A 84 -18.26 14.41 -2.81
CA ASN A 84 -18.07 15.12 -1.55
C ASN A 84 -18.24 16.63 -1.75
N PRO A 85 -19.33 17.24 -1.25
CA PRO A 85 -19.57 18.65 -1.48
C PRO A 85 -18.79 19.62 -0.58
N VAL A 86 -18.18 19.11 0.50
CA VAL A 86 -17.61 19.93 1.58
C VAL A 86 -16.09 19.83 1.70
N GLY A 87 -15.49 18.82 1.08
CA GLY A 87 -14.04 18.62 1.03
C GLY A 87 -13.38 19.24 -0.21
N HIS A 88 -12.10 19.58 -0.08
CA HIS A 88 -11.22 19.99 -1.16
C HIS A 88 -9.82 19.39 -0.94
N TRP A 89 -9.30 18.68 -1.93
CA TRP A 89 -7.91 18.22 -1.96
C TRP A 89 -6.95 19.38 -2.18
N ASP A 90 -6.01 19.56 -1.28
CA ASP A 90 -4.97 20.57 -1.38
C ASP A 90 -3.61 19.95 -1.10
N LYS A 91 -2.65 20.16 -2.03
CA LYS A 91 -1.30 19.62 -1.89
C LYS A 91 -0.56 20.10 -0.64
N THR A 92 -0.99 21.21 -0.04
CA THR A 92 -0.41 21.73 1.22
C THR A 92 -0.77 20.87 2.44
N MET A 93 -1.72 19.93 2.29
CA MET A 93 -2.06 18.93 3.29
C MET A 93 -1.31 17.61 3.10
N VAL A 94 -0.28 17.58 2.25
CA VAL A 94 0.61 16.44 2.06
C VAL A 94 2.02 16.88 2.44
N SER A 95 2.66 16.13 3.34
CA SER A 95 4.06 16.35 3.72
C SER A 95 4.80 15.03 3.85
N VAL A 96 6.10 15.07 3.57
CA VAL A 96 7.02 13.96 3.83
C VAL A 96 8.15 14.49 4.71
N GLY A 97 8.45 13.75 5.78
CA GLY A 97 9.51 14.10 6.72
C GLY A 97 9.69 13.00 7.76
N ASP A 98 10.90 12.90 8.33
CA ASP A 98 11.22 11.96 9.41
C ASP A 98 10.85 10.49 9.12
N GLY A 99 10.86 10.07 7.85
CA GLY A 99 10.52 8.71 7.42
C GLY A 99 9.02 8.44 7.36
N VAL A 100 8.17 9.48 7.28
CA VAL A 100 6.72 9.35 7.27
C VAL A 100 6.11 10.23 6.18
N LEU A 101 5.14 9.68 5.46
CA LEU A 101 4.17 10.44 4.69
C LEU A 101 3.00 10.82 5.59
N THR A 102 2.70 12.12 5.68
CA THR A 102 1.57 12.63 6.44
C THR A 102 0.53 13.21 5.49
N LEU A 103 -0.70 12.71 5.60
CA LEU A 103 -1.89 13.24 4.96
C LEU A 103 -2.75 13.93 6.02
N SER A 104 -2.89 15.24 5.93
CA SER A 104 -3.65 16.02 6.91
C SER A 104 -5.05 16.36 6.40
N GLY A 105 -5.95 16.63 7.33
CA GLY A 105 -7.19 17.36 7.07
C GLY A 105 -7.31 18.53 8.03
N LYS A 106 -7.86 19.65 7.55
CA LYS A 106 -8.07 20.85 8.37
C LYS A 106 -9.38 21.55 8.01
N ARG A 107 -10.08 22.02 9.04
CA ARG A 107 -11.26 22.87 8.89
C ARG A 107 -10.86 24.30 8.54
N THR A 108 -11.54 24.88 7.57
CA THR A 108 -11.38 26.27 7.13
C THR A 108 -12.71 26.99 7.16
N SER A 109 -12.71 28.31 6.95
CA SER A 109 -13.95 29.08 6.79
C SER A 109 -14.75 28.72 5.53
N ALA A 110 -14.12 28.06 4.54
CA ALA A 110 -14.73 27.72 3.26
C ALA A 110 -15.14 26.24 3.14
N GLY A 111 -14.95 25.44 4.21
CA GLY A 111 -15.12 23.98 4.18
C GLY A 111 -13.87 23.28 4.72
N TRP A 112 -13.60 22.08 4.23
CA TRP A 112 -12.42 21.31 4.63
C TRP A 112 -11.37 21.27 3.52
N VAL A 113 -10.09 21.33 3.90
CA VAL A 113 -8.98 21.00 3.02
C VAL A 113 -8.32 19.72 3.51
N THR A 114 -8.00 18.80 2.59
CA THR A 114 -7.42 17.50 2.93
C THR A 114 -6.32 17.09 1.96
N GLY A 115 -5.50 16.10 2.37
CA GLY A 115 -4.37 15.58 1.61
C GLY A 115 -4.62 14.17 1.06
N GLY A 116 -4.22 13.96 -0.19
CA GLY A 116 -4.27 12.65 -0.83
C GLY A 116 -3.21 12.55 -1.91
N VAL A 117 -2.77 11.32 -2.18
CA VAL A 117 -1.72 11.02 -3.15
C VAL A 117 -2.04 9.78 -3.98
N SER A 118 -1.65 9.80 -5.25
CA SER A 118 -1.67 8.62 -6.12
C SER A 118 -0.25 8.10 -6.35
N ASN A 119 -0.08 6.79 -6.31
CA ASN A 119 1.10 6.06 -6.78
C ASN A 119 0.93 5.62 -8.25
N PHE A 120 0.27 6.42 -9.09
CA PHE A 120 -0.04 6.11 -10.50
C PHE A 120 1.16 5.56 -11.31
N PRO A 121 2.41 6.05 -11.15
CA PRO A 121 3.58 5.47 -11.82
C PRO A 121 3.91 4.00 -11.47
N VAL A 122 3.25 3.41 -10.47
CA VAL A 122 3.39 2.02 -9.98
C VAL A 122 2.10 1.22 -10.25
N THR A 123 1.38 1.52 -11.33
CA THR A 123 0.23 0.70 -11.74
C THR A 123 0.64 -0.73 -12.10
N GLN A 124 -0.13 -1.71 -11.63
CA GLN A 124 -0.05 -3.10 -12.10
C GLN A 124 -1.41 -3.79 -12.05
N GLN A 125 -1.54 -4.90 -12.78
CA GLN A 125 -2.67 -5.82 -12.67
C GLN A 125 -2.25 -6.98 -11.78
N TYR A 126 -3.01 -7.24 -10.71
CA TYR A 126 -2.68 -8.20 -9.65
C TYR A 126 -1.41 -7.82 -8.88
N GLY A 127 -1.26 -8.34 -7.68
CA GLY A 127 -0.17 -7.95 -6.79
C GLY A 127 -0.50 -8.07 -5.32
N ARG A 128 0.45 -7.62 -4.51
CA ARG A 128 0.27 -7.38 -3.09
C ARG A 128 0.65 -5.95 -2.79
N TRP A 129 -0.21 -5.24 -2.09
CA TRP A 129 0.01 -3.89 -1.58
C TRP A 129 -0.08 -3.95 -0.07
N GLU A 130 0.92 -3.41 0.60
CA GLU A 130 0.90 -3.19 2.05
C GLU A 130 1.33 -1.77 2.35
N ILE A 131 0.68 -1.18 3.33
CA ILE A 131 1.10 0.07 3.95
C ILE A 131 1.13 -0.12 5.46
N ARG A 132 2.03 0.58 6.12
CA ARG A 132 2.01 0.69 7.58
C ARG A 132 1.56 2.08 7.96
N MET A 133 0.42 2.16 8.63
CA MET A 133 -0.26 3.42 8.89
C MET A 133 -0.84 3.51 10.29
N ARG A 134 -1.13 4.74 10.72
CA ARG A 134 -2.04 5.07 11.82
C ARG A 134 -2.85 6.31 11.48
N ALA A 135 -3.98 6.50 12.14
CA ALA A 135 -4.84 7.67 11.92
C ALA A 135 -5.21 8.32 13.24
N GLU A 136 -5.12 9.65 13.32
CA GLU A 136 -5.65 10.38 14.46
C GLU A 136 -7.19 10.27 14.53
N ARG A 137 -7.69 10.36 15.76
CA ARG A 137 -9.14 10.34 16.04
C ARG A 137 -9.81 11.58 15.48
N SER A 138 -10.86 11.36 14.70
CA SER A 138 -11.64 12.44 14.11
C SER A 138 -12.98 11.92 13.61
N ALA A 139 -14.06 12.54 14.07
CA ALA A 139 -15.41 12.28 13.56
C ALA A 139 -15.63 12.94 12.20
N ASP A 140 -14.88 14.01 11.89
CA ASP A 140 -15.04 14.79 10.68
C ASP A 140 -14.23 14.25 9.50
N LEU A 141 -13.08 13.61 9.76
CA LEU A 141 -12.21 13.06 8.72
C LEU A 141 -12.39 11.55 8.57
N SER A 142 -12.41 11.08 7.33
CA SER A 142 -12.28 9.67 6.97
C SER A 142 -10.97 9.44 6.23
N TYR A 143 -10.52 8.19 6.20
CA TYR A 143 -9.41 7.78 5.34
C TYR A 143 -9.83 6.63 4.45
N HIS A 144 -9.22 6.57 3.27
CA HIS A 144 -9.47 5.56 2.25
C HIS A 144 -8.13 5.16 1.61
N MET A 145 -7.78 3.88 1.73
CA MET A 145 -6.55 3.29 1.20
C MET A 145 -6.95 2.23 0.20
N LEU A 146 -6.70 2.51 -1.08
CA LEU A 146 -7.45 1.89 -2.16
C LEU A 146 -6.63 1.63 -3.41
N LEU A 147 -7.14 0.75 -4.27
CA LEU A 147 -6.68 0.53 -5.62
C LEU A 147 -7.72 1.05 -6.61
N TRP A 148 -7.30 2.04 -7.40
CA TRP A 148 -8.15 2.72 -8.37
C TRP A 148 -7.80 2.30 -9.81
N PRO A 149 -8.79 2.12 -10.70
CA PRO A 149 -8.54 1.58 -12.04
C PRO A 149 -7.79 2.59 -12.90
N GLN A 150 -6.75 2.11 -13.59
CA GLN A 150 -5.85 2.93 -14.41
C GLN A 150 -6.57 3.68 -15.54
N ASN A 151 -7.71 3.16 -16.01
CA ASN A 151 -8.52 3.80 -17.03
C ASN A 151 -9.40 4.94 -16.48
N GLU A 152 -9.31 5.23 -15.18
CA GLU A 152 -10.07 6.26 -14.46
C GLU A 152 -11.60 6.07 -14.59
N GLN A 153 -12.06 4.84 -14.78
CA GLN A 153 -13.47 4.50 -14.91
C GLN A 153 -13.93 3.63 -13.74
N TRP A 154 -14.76 4.24 -12.89
CA TRP A 154 -15.36 3.58 -11.74
C TRP A 154 -16.75 3.00 -12.05
N PRO A 155 -17.11 1.83 -11.48
CA PRO A 155 -16.23 0.80 -10.88
C PRO A 155 -15.39 0.07 -11.94
N PRO A 156 -14.30 -0.66 -11.57
CA PRO A 156 -14.05 -1.28 -10.25
C PRO A 156 -13.19 -0.47 -9.28
N GLU A 157 -13.17 -0.85 -8.00
CA GLU A 157 -12.30 -0.30 -6.93
C GLU A 157 -12.09 -1.35 -5.83
N ILE A 158 -10.90 -1.37 -5.21
CA ILE A 158 -10.59 -2.23 -4.06
C ILE A 158 -10.08 -1.35 -2.92
N ASP A 159 -10.86 -1.23 -1.86
CA ASP A 159 -10.48 -0.49 -0.67
C ASP A 159 -10.05 -1.46 0.43
N PHE A 160 -8.78 -1.43 0.80
CA PHE A 160 -8.25 -2.37 1.80
C PHE A 160 -8.20 -1.80 3.22
N ALA A 161 -8.35 -0.48 3.37
CA ALA A 161 -8.57 0.16 4.65
C ALA A 161 -9.36 1.47 4.47
N GLU A 162 -10.61 1.47 4.92
CA GLU A 162 -11.44 2.67 5.07
C GLU A 162 -11.88 2.85 6.51
N SER A 163 -11.96 4.09 7.01
CA SER A 163 -12.59 4.34 8.30
C SER A 163 -13.23 5.72 8.40
N VAL A 164 -14.46 5.71 8.89
CA VAL A 164 -15.23 6.88 9.34
C VAL A 164 -15.45 6.87 10.86
N ALA A 165 -14.91 5.85 11.55
CA ALA A 165 -15.05 5.68 12.98
C ALA A 165 -14.25 6.77 13.71
N SER A 166 -14.93 7.55 14.54
CA SER A 166 -14.35 8.75 15.17
C SER A 166 -13.22 8.40 16.14
N GLU A 167 -13.38 7.32 16.89
CA GLU A 167 -12.36 6.80 17.81
C GLU A 167 -11.28 5.97 17.12
N ARG A 168 -11.39 5.72 15.80
CA ARG A 168 -10.54 4.79 15.04
C ARG A 168 -10.56 3.37 15.60
N ASP A 169 -11.67 2.96 16.20
CA ASP A 169 -11.88 1.64 16.77
C ASP A 169 -12.35 0.59 15.74
N ALA A 170 -12.53 1.00 14.48
CA ALA A 170 -12.89 0.12 13.38
C ALA A 170 -12.34 0.63 12.04
N MET A 171 -12.08 -0.31 11.14
CA MET A 171 -11.89 -0.07 9.71
C MET A 171 -12.70 -1.09 8.90
N SER A 172 -12.90 -0.80 7.63
CA SER A 172 -13.63 -1.63 6.69
C SER A 172 -12.77 -1.90 5.44
N ALA A 173 -13.04 -3.02 4.78
CA ALA A 173 -12.57 -3.28 3.42
C ALA A 173 -13.77 -3.33 2.49
N PHE A 174 -13.67 -2.68 1.33
CA PHE A 174 -14.71 -2.64 0.30
C PHE A 174 -14.19 -3.19 -1.03
N VAL A 175 -15.11 -3.78 -1.79
CA VAL A 175 -14.94 -4.01 -3.22
C VAL A 175 -16.11 -3.41 -3.96
N HIS A 176 -15.82 -2.66 -5.01
CA HIS A 176 -16.81 -2.06 -5.91
C HIS A 176 -16.70 -2.71 -7.28
N TRP A 177 -17.84 -3.10 -7.86
CA TRP A 177 -17.89 -3.70 -9.18
C TRP A 177 -19.14 -3.27 -9.93
N LYS A 178 -19.22 -3.68 -11.21
CA LYS A 178 -20.39 -3.47 -12.04
C LYS A 178 -21.11 -4.79 -12.27
N ALA A 179 -22.38 -4.88 -11.89
CA ALA A 179 -23.25 -6.03 -12.18
C ALA A 179 -24.50 -5.54 -12.89
N ASP A 180 -24.92 -6.20 -13.96
CA ASP A 180 -26.19 -5.91 -14.67
C ASP A 180 -26.44 -4.42 -15.01
N GLY A 181 -25.36 -3.66 -15.21
CA GLY A 181 -25.42 -2.22 -15.50
C GLY A 181 -25.54 -1.31 -14.28
N SER A 182 -25.69 -1.85 -13.07
CA SER A 182 -25.61 -1.13 -11.79
C SER A 182 -24.21 -1.15 -11.20
N ASN A 183 -23.92 -0.15 -10.37
CA ASN A 183 -22.72 -0.12 -9.54
C ASN A 183 -23.06 -0.81 -8.23
N GLU A 184 -22.29 -1.83 -7.88
CA GLU A 184 -22.46 -2.65 -6.69
C GLU A 184 -21.27 -2.50 -5.75
N LYS A 185 -21.50 -2.83 -4.47
CA LYS A 185 -20.45 -2.88 -3.47
C LYS A 185 -20.73 -3.92 -2.39
N ALA A 186 -19.67 -4.44 -1.79
CA ALA A 186 -19.72 -5.32 -0.64
C ALA A 186 -18.52 -5.05 0.26
N HIS A 187 -18.66 -5.36 1.54
CA HIS A 187 -17.65 -5.04 2.54
C HIS A 187 -17.59 -6.04 3.69
N ALA A 188 -16.53 -5.92 4.47
CA ALA A 188 -16.42 -6.47 5.80
C ALA A 188 -15.82 -5.42 6.74
N ASP A 189 -16.13 -5.52 8.03
CA ASP A 189 -15.60 -4.64 9.06
C ASP A 189 -14.62 -5.40 9.97
N LEU A 190 -13.62 -4.67 10.45
CA LEU A 190 -12.66 -5.14 11.44
C LEU A 190 -12.58 -4.15 12.60
N THR A 191 -12.87 -4.63 13.81
CA THR A 191 -12.64 -3.87 15.05
C THR A 191 -11.16 -3.92 15.44
N GLY A 192 -10.61 -2.80 15.91
CA GLY A 192 -9.21 -2.66 16.29
C GLY A 192 -8.95 -1.33 17.01
N ASP A 193 -7.69 -0.93 17.11
CA ASP A 193 -7.30 0.43 17.52
C ASP A 193 -6.42 1.03 16.44
N PHE A 194 -7.04 1.59 15.41
CA PHE A 194 -6.36 2.16 14.24
C PHE A 194 -5.81 3.58 14.49
N ALA A 195 -5.85 4.05 15.74
CA ALA A 195 -5.00 5.15 16.19
C ALA A 195 -3.55 4.69 16.45
N GLU A 196 -3.35 3.39 16.66
CA GLU A 196 -2.04 2.77 16.72
C GLU A 196 -1.54 2.38 15.32
N TRP A 197 -0.26 2.06 15.23
CA TRP A 197 0.34 1.63 13.98
C TRP A 197 -0.05 0.19 13.61
N HIS A 198 -0.55 0.03 12.39
CA HIS A 198 -0.92 -1.26 11.82
C HIS A 198 -0.39 -1.39 10.38
N THR A 199 -0.02 -2.60 10.00
CA THR A 199 0.19 -2.94 8.59
C THR A 199 -1.13 -3.42 8.01
N VAL A 200 -1.62 -2.76 6.97
CA VAL A 200 -2.86 -3.10 6.26
C VAL A 200 -2.58 -3.23 4.77
N GLY A 201 -3.39 -3.99 4.05
CA GLY A 201 -3.10 -4.23 2.64
C GLY A 201 -4.07 -5.16 1.94
N ALA A 202 -3.78 -5.44 0.68
CA ALA A 202 -4.50 -6.41 -0.13
C ALA A 202 -3.54 -7.30 -0.94
N GLU A 203 -3.89 -8.57 -1.07
CA GLU A 203 -3.40 -9.45 -2.13
C GLU A 203 -4.50 -9.61 -3.17
N TRP A 204 -4.19 -9.33 -4.42
CA TRP A 204 -5.15 -9.41 -5.52
C TRP A 204 -4.56 -10.30 -6.62
N LEU A 205 -5.27 -11.37 -6.94
CA LEU A 205 -4.94 -12.36 -7.96
C LEU A 205 -6.18 -12.59 -8.85
N PRO A 206 -6.05 -13.30 -9.99
CA PRO A 206 -7.21 -13.73 -10.75
C PRO A 206 -8.24 -14.45 -9.86
N GLY A 207 -9.45 -13.88 -9.74
CA GLY A 207 -10.55 -14.46 -8.96
C GLY A 207 -10.39 -14.43 -7.44
N LEU A 208 -9.41 -13.68 -6.90
CA LEU A 208 -9.20 -13.56 -5.45
C LEU A 208 -8.78 -12.15 -5.05
N ILE A 209 -9.43 -11.60 -4.02
CA ILE A 209 -8.90 -10.50 -3.21
C ILE A 209 -8.79 -11.00 -1.77
N ARG A 210 -7.66 -10.78 -1.11
CA ARG A 210 -7.45 -11.00 0.33
C ARG A 210 -7.07 -9.70 0.99
N TYR A 211 -7.78 -9.32 2.04
CA TYR A 211 -7.47 -8.14 2.85
C TYR A 211 -6.61 -8.54 4.05
N LEU A 212 -5.55 -7.78 4.26
CA LEU A 212 -4.50 -8.04 5.23
C LEU A 212 -4.59 -7.07 6.41
N HIS A 213 -4.38 -7.60 7.61
CA HIS A 213 -4.17 -6.81 8.83
C HIS A 213 -3.07 -7.49 9.65
N ASN A 214 -1.95 -6.78 9.86
CA ASN A 214 -0.73 -7.25 10.52
C ASN A 214 -0.28 -8.63 10.01
N GLY A 215 -0.18 -8.76 8.68
CA GLY A 215 0.27 -9.97 7.99
C GLY A 215 -0.74 -11.12 7.93
N LYS A 216 -1.96 -10.95 8.47
CA LYS A 216 -3.01 -11.97 8.47
C LYS A 216 -4.15 -11.59 7.52
N VAL A 217 -4.65 -12.57 6.78
CA VAL A 217 -5.88 -12.41 5.99
C VAL A 217 -7.07 -12.40 6.96
N TRP A 218 -7.83 -11.32 6.96
CA TRP A 218 -9.01 -11.16 7.83
C TRP A 218 -10.33 -11.17 7.04
N ALA A 219 -10.29 -10.81 5.76
CA ALA A 219 -11.41 -10.92 4.83
C ALA A 219 -10.91 -11.29 3.43
N GLU A 220 -11.77 -11.90 2.61
CA GLU A 220 -11.48 -12.19 1.21
C GLU A 220 -12.73 -12.22 0.33
N VAL A 221 -12.53 -11.97 -0.96
CA VAL A 221 -13.52 -12.03 -2.03
C VAL A 221 -13.10 -13.13 -3.01
N ARG A 222 -14.03 -14.02 -3.35
CA ARG A 222 -13.82 -15.10 -4.34
C ARG A 222 -14.91 -15.17 -5.41
N THR A 223 -15.91 -14.31 -5.32
CA THR A 223 -16.97 -14.22 -6.33
C THR A 223 -16.41 -13.60 -7.61
N ALA A 224 -16.47 -14.33 -8.72
CA ALA A 224 -15.80 -13.96 -9.96
C ALA A 224 -16.18 -12.55 -10.46
N ASP A 225 -17.46 -12.20 -10.40
CA ASP A 225 -17.96 -10.90 -10.89
C ASP A 225 -17.50 -9.71 -10.02
N MET A 226 -17.11 -9.97 -8.77
CA MET A 226 -16.64 -8.95 -7.83
C MET A 226 -15.14 -8.67 -7.97
N VAL A 227 -14.35 -9.64 -8.44
CA VAL A 227 -12.90 -9.51 -8.51
C VAL A 227 -12.48 -8.87 -9.83
N PRO A 228 -11.91 -7.66 -9.82
CA PRO A 228 -11.55 -6.97 -11.05
C PRO A 228 -10.34 -7.60 -11.74
N SER A 229 -10.17 -7.22 -13.01
CA SER A 229 -9.03 -7.59 -13.86
C SER A 229 -8.41 -6.38 -14.59
N THR A 230 -8.86 -5.16 -14.29
CA THR A 230 -8.31 -3.93 -14.87
C THR A 230 -7.10 -3.48 -14.05
N PRO A 231 -5.94 -3.15 -14.64
CA PRO A 231 -4.79 -2.63 -13.89
C PRO A 231 -5.18 -1.47 -12.96
N MET A 232 -4.60 -1.44 -11.76
CA MET A 232 -4.92 -0.45 -10.73
C MET A 232 -3.68 0.20 -10.15
N TRP A 233 -3.84 1.42 -9.64
CA TRP A 233 -2.82 2.16 -8.91
C TRP A 233 -3.26 2.42 -7.47
N LEU A 234 -2.28 2.55 -6.56
CA LEU A 234 -2.54 2.81 -5.14
C LEU A 234 -2.90 4.28 -4.89
N GLY A 235 -4.07 4.52 -4.32
CA GLY A 235 -4.50 5.80 -3.79
C GLY A 235 -4.47 5.80 -2.25
N LEU A 236 -3.91 6.85 -1.66
CA LEU A 236 -3.92 7.08 -0.22
C LEU A 236 -4.58 8.44 0.03
N GLN A 237 -5.71 8.48 0.73
CA GLN A 237 -6.49 9.72 0.79
C GLN A 237 -7.24 9.91 2.11
N VAL A 238 -7.33 11.18 2.55
CA VAL A 238 -8.13 11.62 3.70
C VAL A 238 -9.33 12.44 3.24
N GLU A 239 -10.55 11.93 3.34
CA GLU A 239 -11.73 12.76 3.05
C GLU A 239 -12.24 13.47 4.30
N ALA A 240 -13.06 14.49 4.09
CA ALA A 240 -13.65 15.27 5.17
C ALA A 240 -15.16 15.37 5.02
N GLY A 241 -15.80 15.79 6.11
CA GLY A 241 -17.24 15.92 6.16
C GLY A 241 -17.95 14.60 6.42
N ALA A 242 -17.25 13.63 7.05
CA ALA A 242 -17.85 12.35 7.41
C ALA A 242 -19.09 12.57 8.30
N CYS A 243 -19.00 13.48 9.28
CA CYS A 243 -20.15 13.84 10.12
C CYS A 243 -21.37 14.32 9.33
N GLU A 244 -21.18 15.16 8.33
CA GLU A 244 -22.23 15.70 7.48
C GLU A 244 -22.86 14.64 6.56
N ARG A 245 -22.15 13.53 6.32
CA ARG A 245 -22.51 12.50 5.32
C ARG A 245 -22.83 11.12 5.91
N ARG A 246 -22.57 10.87 7.19
CA ARG A 246 -22.83 9.56 7.85
C ARG A 246 -24.26 9.06 7.61
N ALA A 247 -25.24 9.95 7.63
CA ALA A 247 -26.64 9.60 7.37
C ALA A 247 -26.86 9.08 5.93
N ASP A 248 -26.14 9.60 4.93
CA ASP A 248 -26.17 9.13 3.55
C ASP A 248 -25.66 7.68 3.43
N TRP A 249 -24.86 7.25 4.42
CA TRP A 249 -24.29 5.90 4.52
C TRP A 249 -25.07 4.99 5.48
N GLY A 250 -26.22 5.44 6.00
CA GLY A 250 -27.01 4.69 6.97
C GLY A 250 -26.39 4.62 8.37
N LEU A 251 -25.40 5.47 8.66
CA LEU A 251 -24.74 5.57 9.96
C LEU A 251 -25.39 6.67 10.81
N ASN A 252 -25.21 6.57 12.13
CA ASN A 252 -25.64 7.62 13.04
C ASN A 252 -24.90 8.93 12.75
N PRO A 253 -25.61 10.08 12.75
CA PRO A 253 -24.96 11.38 12.70
C PRO A 253 -23.95 11.53 13.85
N CYS A 254 -22.96 12.39 13.66
CA CYS A 254 -22.03 12.68 14.73
C CYS A 254 -22.73 13.28 15.95
N ASN A 255 -22.22 12.94 17.14
CA ASN A 255 -22.67 13.49 18.40
C ASN A 255 -21.60 14.39 19.06
N ASP A 256 -22.02 15.18 20.04
CA ASP A 256 -21.19 16.21 20.68
C ASP A 256 -20.00 15.66 21.49
N HIS A 257 -19.96 14.36 21.79
CA HIS A 257 -18.89 13.72 22.55
C HIS A 257 -17.79 13.12 21.66
N GLU A 258 -17.99 13.08 20.34
CA GLU A 258 -16.98 12.53 19.44
C GLU A 258 -15.82 13.51 19.21
N PRO A 259 -14.59 13.01 19.00
CA PRO A 259 -13.42 13.85 18.77
C PRO A 259 -13.56 14.62 17.46
N ARG A 260 -13.55 15.96 17.54
CA ARG A 260 -13.68 16.87 16.39
C ARG A 260 -12.57 17.91 16.37
N PRO A 261 -11.30 17.48 16.19
CA PRO A 261 -10.19 18.41 16.18
C PRO A 261 -10.25 19.30 14.91
N GLU A 262 -9.73 20.53 15.02
CA GLU A 262 -9.65 21.44 13.85
C GLU A 262 -8.71 20.92 12.76
N ARG A 263 -7.78 20.04 13.12
CA ARG A 263 -6.82 19.35 12.27
C ARG A 263 -6.63 17.93 12.77
N ALA A 264 -6.55 16.97 11.86
CA ALA A 264 -6.13 15.61 12.17
C ALA A 264 -5.33 15.02 11.00
N GLU A 265 -4.54 13.99 11.30
CA GLU A 265 -3.55 13.43 10.38
C GLU A 265 -3.69 11.91 10.23
N VAL A 266 -3.36 11.42 9.04
CA VAL A 266 -3.08 10.01 8.76
C VAL A 266 -1.62 9.92 8.38
N GLU A 267 -0.90 9.06 9.08
CA GLU A 267 0.54 8.90 8.93
C GLU A 267 0.83 7.52 8.33
N ILE A 268 1.75 7.48 7.38
CA ILE A 268 2.18 6.28 6.67
C ILE A 268 3.70 6.17 6.80
N ASP A 269 4.14 5.10 7.45
CA ASP A 269 5.56 4.78 7.69
C ASP A 269 6.22 4.26 6.40
N TRP A 270 5.55 3.33 5.72
CA TRP A 270 6.04 2.81 4.45
C TRP A 270 4.91 2.28 3.57
N VAL A 271 5.23 2.16 2.29
CA VAL A 271 4.43 1.50 1.25
C VAL A 271 5.29 0.43 0.59
N ALA A 272 4.75 -0.76 0.41
CA ALA A 272 5.40 -1.84 -0.32
C ALA A 272 4.43 -2.47 -1.32
N VAL A 273 4.92 -2.70 -2.54
CA VAL A 273 4.19 -3.31 -3.65
C VAL A 273 5.00 -4.46 -4.21
N TYR A 274 4.29 -5.56 -4.48
CA TYR A 274 4.86 -6.79 -4.99
C TYR A 274 4.05 -7.29 -6.19
N GLU A 275 4.75 -7.82 -7.19
CA GLU A 275 4.13 -8.61 -8.26
C GLU A 275 4.08 -10.09 -7.85
N PRO A 276 3.04 -10.84 -8.24
CA PRO A 276 3.03 -12.28 -8.05
C PRO A 276 4.09 -12.93 -8.96
N VAL A 277 4.75 -13.98 -8.49
CA VAL A 277 5.57 -14.80 -9.38
C VAL A 277 4.69 -15.56 -10.38
N ASP A 278 5.22 -15.84 -11.56
CA ASP A 278 4.54 -16.63 -12.59
C ASP A 278 4.62 -18.15 -12.28
N ASP A 279 4.05 -18.55 -11.14
CA ASP A 279 3.94 -19.94 -10.70
C ASP A 279 2.62 -20.17 -9.94
N GLU A 280 1.53 -20.39 -10.68
CA GLU A 280 0.21 -20.70 -10.10
C GLU A 280 0.28 -21.88 -9.11
N LYS A 281 1.13 -22.87 -9.38
CA LYS A 281 1.25 -24.05 -8.52
C LYS A 281 1.85 -23.69 -7.16
N ALA A 282 2.77 -22.72 -7.10
CA ALA A 282 3.28 -22.20 -5.84
C ALA A 282 2.15 -21.60 -5.00
N PHE A 283 1.30 -20.75 -5.59
CA PHE A 283 0.14 -20.16 -4.91
C PHE A 283 -0.88 -21.22 -4.44
N LEU A 284 -1.18 -22.22 -5.27
CA LEU A 284 -2.08 -23.32 -4.89
C LEU A 284 -1.50 -24.13 -3.72
N THR A 285 -0.19 -24.39 -3.74
CA THR A 285 0.52 -25.09 -2.66
C THR A 285 0.51 -24.28 -1.37
N ALA A 286 0.63 -22.95 -1.48
CA ALA A 286 0.50 -22.01 -0.37
C ALA A 286 -0.95 -21.78 0.11
N GLY A 287 -1.92 -22.50 -0.47
CA GLY A 287 -3.31 -22.49 0.00
C GLY A 287 -4.18 -21.36 -0.56
N TYR A 288 -3.76 -20.69 -1.64
CA TYR A 288 -4.59 -19.65 -2.28
C TYR A 288 -5.84 -20.21 -2.95
N GLY A 289 -5.84 -21.49 -3.32
CA GLY A 289 -6.97 -22.17 -3.96
C GLY A 289 -8.14 -22.55 -3.03
N LYS A 290 -8.08 -22.22 -1.74
CA LYS A 290 -9.13 -22.54 -0.76
C LYS A 290 -9.42 -21.33 0.14
N PRO A 291 -10.64 -21.22 0.69
CA PRO A 291 -10.95 -20.16 1.62
C PRO A 291 -9.99 -20.10 2.79
N THR A 292 -9.56 -18.90 3.16
CA THR A 292 -8.62 -18.72 4.27
C THR A 292 -9.34 -18.98 5.60
N PRO A 293 -8.87 -19.91 6.46
CA PRO A 293 -9.54 -20.22 7.71
C PRO A 293 -9.71 -18.98 8.61
N GLY A 294 -10.94 -18.70 9.02
CA GLY A 294 -11.27 -17.57 9.90
C GLY A 294 -11.43 -16.23 9.18
N ALA A 295 -11.12 -16.14 7.88
CA ALA A 295 -11.35 -14.92 7.12
C ALA A 295 -12.84 -14.76 6.76
N VAL A 296 -13.36 -13.54 6.92
CA VAL A 296 -14.70 -13.17 6.45
C VAL A 296 -14.76 -13.36 4.93
N GLN A 297 -15.81 -14.02 4.46
CA GLN A 297 -16.04 -14.20 3.03
C GLN A 297 -17.02 -13.13 2.56
N ILE A 298 -16.51 -12.11 1.88
CA ILE A 298 -17.33 -11.05 1.28
C ILE A 298 -17.99 -11.64 0.03
N LYS A 299 -19.32 -11.53 -0.06
CA LYS A 299 -20.15 -12.14 -1.10
C LYS A 299 -21.17 -11.17 -1.65
#